data_AF-A0A957IX75-F1
#
_entry.id   AF-A0A957IX75-F1
#
_cell.length_a   1.000
_cell.length_b   1.000
_cell.length_c   1.000
_cell.angle_alpha   90.00
_cell.angle_beta   90.00
_cell.angle_gamma   90.00
#
_symmetry.space_group_name_H-M   'P 1'
#
loop_
_entity.id
_entity.type
_entity.pdbx_description
1 polymer ?
#
loop_
_entity_poly.entity_id
_entity_poly.type
_entity_poly.pdbx_seq_one_letter_code
_entity_poly.pdbx_strand_id
1 'polypeptide(L)'
;MRYGVLRQKFRRHAKTAVSPYNLAITSHPRAAARPAPRSPPKESHMQLANSTYLWPGETHFGFDTAVSLPILARGRGANALFLIADPGVVQAGVADAVCAALDAAMLPYTLYTDVVPNPDV
;
A
#
# COMPACT_ATOMS: atom_id res chain seq x y z
N MET A 1 -20.21 31.16 -36.92
CA MET A 1 -18.85 31.06 -36.36
C MET A 1 -18.19 29.82 -36.91
N ARG A 2 -17.03 29.97 -37.57
CA ARG A 2 -16.29 28.89 -38.26
C ARG A 2 -15.13 28.44 -37.37
N TYR A 3 -14.95 27.14 -37.17
CA TYR A 3 -13.68 26.57 -36.71
C TYR A 3 -13.32 25.35 -37.55
N GLY A 4 -12.22 25.49 -38.29
CA GLY A 4 -11.63 24.45 -39.12
C GLY A 4 -10.64 23.59 -38.34
N VAL A 5 -10.61 22.31 -38.69
CA VAL A 5 -9.73 21.27 -38.13
C VAL A 5 -8.42 21.25 -38.92
N LEU A 6 -7.27 21.29 -38.24
CA LEU A 6 -5.95 21.11 -38.85
C LEU A 6 -5.34 19.79 -38.37
N ARG A 7 -5.07 18.85 -39.30
CA ARG A 7 -4.28 17.63 -39.05
C ARG A 7 -2.88 17.82 -39.62
N GLN A 8 -1.85 17.59 -38.81
CA GLN A 8 -0.45 17.59 -39.23
C GLN A 8 0.08 16.14 -39.23
N LYS A 9 0.64 15.68 -40.36
CA LYS A 9 1.31 14.38 -40.49
C LYS A 9 2.81 14.62 -40.71
N PHE A 10 3.65 14.03 -39.86
CA PHE A 10 5.10 13.96 -40.03
C PHE A 10 5.51 12.67 -40.77
N ARG A 11 6.44 12.78 -41.73
CA ARG A 11 7.24 11.66 -42.24
C ARG A 11 8.72 12.04 -42.17
N ARG A 12 9.52 11.26 -41.44
CA ARG A 12 10.99 11.17 -41.56
C ARG A 12 11.33 10.21 -42.69
N HIS A 13 12.50 10.33 -43.35
CA HIS A 13 13.31 9.19 -43.85
C HIS A 13 14.77 9.62 -44.04
N ALA A 14 15.68 8.65 -43.86
CA ALA A 14 17.10 8.76 -43.56
C ALA A 14 18.03 8.90 -44.79
N LYS A 15 19.30 9.23 -44.54
CA LYS A 15 20.42 8.96 -45.47
C LYS A 15 21.64 8.45 -44.71
N THR A 16 22.19 7.33 -45.20
CA THR A 16 23.40 6.65 -44.75
C THR A 16 24.59 7.11 -45.62
N ALA A 17 25.76 7.33 -45.03
CA ALA A 17 27.01 7.55 -45.75
C ALA A 17 28.11 6.64 -45.19
N VAL A 18 28.84 6.00 -46.10
CA VAL A 18 29.93 5.05 -45.85
C VAL A 18 31.27 5.80 -45.97
N SER A 19 32.23 5.52 -45.08
CA SER A 19 33.56 6.13 -45.11
C SER A 19 34.65 5.09 -45.42
N PRO A 20 35.59 5.39 -46.33
CA PRO A 20 36.69 4.50 -46.73
C PRO A 20 37.87 4.66 -45.76
N TYR A 21 38.65 3.62 -45.52
CA TYR A 21 40.12 3.64 -45.28
C TYR A 21 40.53 2.33 -44.61
N ASN A 22 41.01 1.40 -45.42
CA ASN A 22 41.87 0.30 -45.00
C ASN A 22 43.23 0.53 -45.67
N LEU A 23 44.31 0.69 -44.89
CA LEU A 23 45.64 0.28 -45.31
C LEU A 23 46.48 -0.18 -44.10
N ALA A 24 47.21 -1.26 -44.35
CA ALA A 24 47.84 -2.21 -43.43
C ALA A 24 49.00 -1.67 -42.58
N ILE A 25 49.24 -2.30 -41.42
CA ILE A 25 50.60 -2.59 -40.91
C ILE A 25 50.59 -3.99 -40.26
N THR A 26 51.50 -4.85 -40.74
CA THR A 26 51.76 -6.21 -40.24
C THR A 26 52.70 -6.19 -39.03
N SER A 27 52.29 -6.74 -37.90
CA SER A 27 53.17 -7.32 -36.88
C SER A 27 52.43 -8.46 -36.16
N HIS A 28 53.00 -9.66 -36.12
CA HIS A 28 52.48 -10.75 -35.29
C HIS A 28 53.40 -10.94 -34.08
N PRO A 29 53.11 -10.34 -32.92
CA PRO A 29 53.63 -10.84 -31.65
C PRO A 29 52.84 -12.09 -31.23
N ARG A 30 53.56 -13.08 -30.69
CA ARG A 30 53.07 -14.34 -30.14
C ARG A 30 51.89 -14.09 -29.19
N ALA A 31 50.71 -14.62 -29.55
CA ALA A 31 49.49 -14.44 -28.76
C ALA A 31 49.67 -14.99 -27.33
N ALA A 32 49.61 -14.10 -26.34
CA ALA A 32 49.40 -14.51 -24.96
C ALA A 32 48.03 -15.21 -24.86
N ALA A 33 47.98 -16.37 -24.20
CA ALA A 33 46.75 -17.12 -24.01
C ALA A 33 45.68 -16.21 -23.38
N ARG A 34 44.54 -16.06 -24.07
CA ARG A 34 43.44 -15.22 -23.61
C ARG A 34 42.91 -15.82 -22.30
N PRO A 35 42.79 -15.05 -21.20
CA PRO A 35 42.18 -15.56 -19.99
C PRO A 35 40.75 -16.01 -20.31
N ALA A 36 40.32 -17.10 -19.66
CA ALA A 36 38.98 -17.65 -19.83
C ALA A 36 37.92 -16.55 -19.66
N PRO A 37 36.84 -16.56 -20.48
CA PRO A 37 35.78 -15.58 -20.32
C PRO A 37 35.26 -15.65 -18.88
N ARG A 38 35.19 -14.49 -18.21
CA ARG A 38 34.53 -14.39 -16.91
C ARG A 38 33.10 -14.91 -17.07
N SER A 39 32.66 -15.76 -16.15
CA SER A 39 31.27 -16.19 -16.10
C SER A 39 30.36 -14.96 -16.12
N PRO A 40 29.24 -15.00 -16.88
CA PRO A 40 28.29 -13.89 -16.85
C PRO A 40 27.85 -13.63 -15.40
N PRO A 41 27.60 -12.37 -15.03
CA PRO A 41 27.08 -12.06 -13.71
C PRO A 41 25.81 -12.89 -13.48
N LYS A 42 25.71 -13.58 -12.33
CA LYS A 42 24.49 -14.31 -11.96
C LYS A 42 23.35 -13.31 -11.97
N GLU A 43 22.35 -13.53 -12.83
CA GLU A 43 21.12 -12.75 -12.81
C GLU A 43 20.48 -12.94 -11.43
N SER A 44 20.57 -11.91 -10.58
CA SER A 44 19.77 -11.86 -9.38
C SER A 44 18.33 -11.68 -9.82
N HIS A 45 17.50 -12.72 -9.68
CA HIS A 45 16.07 -12.58 -9.79
C HIS A 45 15.64 -11.58 -8.71
N MET A 46 15.49 -10.32 -9.10
CA MET A 46 15.03 -9.25 -8.23
C MET A 46 13.56 -9.55 -7.96
N GLN A 47 13.30 -10.20 -6.82
CA GLN A 47 11.95 -10.50 -6.40
C GLN A 47 11.24 -9.17 -6.17
N LEU A 48 10.21 -8.87 -6.97
CA LEU A 48 9.43 -7.65 -6.81
C LEU A 48 8.86 -7.62 -5.39
N ALA A 49 9.33 -6.67 -4.59
CA ALA A 49 8.83 -6.46 -3.26
C ALA A 49 7.41 -5.86 -3.36
N ASN A 50 6.41 -6.73 -3.32
CA ASN A 50 5.01 -6.30 -3.25
C ASN A 50 4.66 -6.00 -1.79
N SER A 51 4.12 -4.82 -1.54
CA SER A 51 3.57 -4.45 -0.23
C SER A 51 2.05 -4.37 -0.33
N THR A 52 1.36 -5.04 0.59
CA THR A 52 -0.08 -4.90 0.78
C THR A 52 -0.32 -4.08 2.04
N TYR A 53 -1.14 -3.05 1.94
CA TYR A 53 -1.55 -2.23 3.08
C TYR A 53 -3.02 -2.48 3.40
N LEU A 54 -3.29 -2.89 4.64
CA LEU A 54 -4.64 -3.07 5.13
C LEU A 54 -5.01 -1.86 5.98
N TRP A 55 -6.12 -1.22 5.64
CA TRP A 55 -6.70 -0.11 6.37
C TRP A 55 -8.15 -0.46 6.73
N PRO A 56 -8.67 0.02 7.87
CA PRO A 56 -10.09 -0.12 8.18
C PRO A 56 -10.97 0.45 7.05
N GLY A 57 -12.08 -0.23 6.73
CA GLY A 57 -13.00 0.27 5.69
C GLY A 57 -13.65 1.61 6.05
N GLU A 58 -13.75 1.92 7.34
CA GLU A 58 -14.27 3.18 7.86
C GLU A 58 -13.53 3.55 9.15
N THR A 59 -13.17 4.83 9.30
CA THR A 59 -12.52 5.38 10.50
C THR A 59 -13.21 6.67 10.90
N HIS A 60 -13.72 6.75 12.12
CA HIS A 60 -14.35 7.95 12.67
C HIS A 60 -13.42 8.58 13.71
N PHE A 61 -13.28 9.91 13.66
CA PHE A 61 -12.39 10.65 14.55
C PHE A 61 -12.99 12.02 14.92
N GLY A 62 -12.61 12.52 16.09
CA GLY A 62 -13.10 13.79 16.65
C GLY A 62 -13.77 13.60 18.01
N PHE A 63 -14.03 14.72 18.68
CA PHE A 63 -14.77 14.72 19.95
C PHE A 63 -16.16 14.12 19.77
N ASP A 64 -16.64 13.41 20.80
CA ASP A 64 -17.98 12.82 20.87
C ASP A 64 -18.32 11.80 19.78
N THR A 65 -17.32 11.28 19.06
CA THR A 65 -17.50 10.26 18.01
C THR A 65 -18.29 9.04 18.51
N ALA A 66 -18.13 8.66 19.79
CA ALA A 66 -18.84 7.54 20.41
C ALA A 66 -20.37 7.65 20.32
N VAL A 67 -20.93 8.87 20.25
CA VAL A 67 -22.37 9.11 20.11
C VAL A 67 -22.92 8.57 18.78
N SER A 68 -22.07 8.43 17.76
CA SER A 68 -22.48 7.87 16.46
C SER A 68 -22.55 6.34 16.44
N LEU A 69 -21.94 5.66 17.42
CA LEU A 69 -21.81 4.20 17.47
C LEU A 69 -23.15 3.46 17.34
N PRO A 70 -24.25 3.84 18.03
CA PRO A 70 -25.51 3.10 17.91
C PRO A 70 -26.09 3.12 16.51
N ILE A 71 -25.98 4.26 15.80
CA ILE A 71 -26.45 4.41 14.42
C ILE A 71 -25.62 3.53 13.48
N LEU A 72 -24.30 3.56 13.65
CA LEU A 72 -23.36 2.76 12.88
C LEU A 72 -23.53 1.26 13.08
N ALA A 73 -23.82 0.83 14.32
CA ALA A 73 -24.07 -0.56 14.67
C ALA A 73 -25.39 -1.06 14.05
N ARG A 74 -26.48 -0.31 14.22
CA ARG A 74 -27.79 -0.65 13.63
C ARG A 74 -27.75 -0.65 12.10
N GLY A 75 -27.04 0.30 11.49
CA GLY A 75 -26.83 0.34 10.04
C GLY A 75 -26.13 -0.91 9.49
N ARG A 76 -25.40 -1.63 10.35
CA ARG A 76 -24.77 -2.93 10.05
C ARG A 76 -25.62 -4.14 10.46
N GLY A 77 -26.85 -3.93 10.92
CA GLY A 77 -27.76 -4.99 11.36
C GLY A 77 -27.47 -5.53 12.76
N ALA A 78 -26.66 -4.83 13.57
CA ALA A 78 -26.41 -5.24 14.95
C ALA A 78 -27.62 -4.93 15.85
N ASN A 79 -28.02 -5.94 16.62
CA ASN A 79 -29.13 -5.84 17.59
C ASN A 79 -28.64 -5.83 19.04
N ALA A 80 -27.37 -6.18 19.26
CA ALA A 80 -26.66 -6.10 20.54
C ALA A 80 -25.15 -5.99 20.29
N LEU A 81 -24.41 -5.46 21.26
CA LEU A 81 -22.94 -5.34 21.20
C LEU A 81 -22.26 -6.09 22.35
N PHE A 82 -21.06 -6.60 22.07
CA PHE A 82 -20.15 -7.10 23.10
C PHE A 82 -18.97 -6.14 23.19
N LEU A 83 -18.87 -5.43 24.31
CA LEU A 83 -17.84 -4.45 24.58
C LEU A 83 -16.70 -5.12 25.34
N ILE A 84 -15.48 -4.85 24.93
CA ILE A 84 -14.25 -5.39 25.51
C ILE A 84 -13.40 -4.20 25.92
N ALA A 85 -13.03 -4.14 27.20
CA ALA A 85 -12.17 -3.12 27.76
C ALA A 85 -11.26 -3.72 28.83
N ASP A 86 -10.13 -3.07 29.11
CA ASP A 86 -9.33 -3.35 30.30
C ASP A 86 -9.81 -2.51 31.51
N PRO A 87 -9.42 -2.87 32.74
CA PRO A 87 -9.84 -2.14 33.93
C PRO A 87 -9.38 -0.68 33.95
N GLY A 88 -8.24 -0.35 33.32
CA GLY A 88 -7.72 1.02 33.24
C GLY A 88 -8.58 1.92 32.37
N VAL A 89 -9.05 1.42 31.22
CA VAL A 89 -10.00 2.12 30.33
C VAL A 89 -11.32 2.43 31.03
N VAL A 90 -11.82 1.49 31.85
CA VAL A 90 -13.02 1.70 32.66
C VAL A 90 -12.78 2.74 33.75
N GLN A 91 -11.68 2.63 34.51
CA GLN A 91 -11.33 3.59 35.55
C GLN A 91 -11.11 5.01 35.01
N ALA A 92 -10.67 5.14 33.76
CA ALA A 92 -10.53 6.42 33.06
C ALA A 92 -11.85 7.01 32.56
N GLY A 93 -12.98 6.31 32.71
CA GLY A 93 -14.31 6.75 32.26
C GLY A 93 -14.50 6.70 30.74
N VAL A 94 -13.58 6.07 30.00
CA VAL A 94 -13.67 5.98 28.53
C VAL A 94 -14.79 5.03 28.12
N ALA A 95 -14.93 3.89 28.82
CA ALA A 95 -16.02 2.95 28.61
C ALA A 95 -17.39 3.58 28.91
N ASP A 96 -17.47 4.46 29.91
CA ASP A 96 -18.72 5.10 30.34
C ASP A 96 -19.35 5.93 29.22
N ALA A 97 -18.53 6.66 28.45
CA ALA A 97 -19.00 7.44 27.30
C ALA A 97 -19.64 6.55 26.21
N VAL A 98 -19.08 5.36 25.99
CA VAL A 98 -19.61 4.38 25.03
C VAL A 98 -20.90 3.77 25.55
N CYS A 99 -20.90 3.30 26.80
CA CYS A 99 -22.08 2.74 27.47
C CYS A 99 -23.25 3.72 27.48
N ALA A 100 -23.00 4.98 27.86
CA ALA A 100 -24.02 6.03 27.87
C ALA A 100 -24.64 6.28 26.49
N ALA A 101 -23.84 6.24 25.42
CA ALA A 101 -24.35 6.38 24.05
C ALA A 101 -25.26 5.21 23.65
N LEU A 102 -24.92 3.99 24.07
CA LEU A 102 -25.71 2.79 23.81
C LEU A 102 -27.01 2.75 24.64
N ASP A 103 -26.94 3.15 25.90
CA ASP A 103 -28.08 3.27 26.81
C ASP A 103 -29.08 4.30 26.28
N ALA A 104 -28.60 5.48 25.86
CA ALA A 104 -29.44 6.52 25.26
C ALA A 104 -30.14 6.05 23.98
N ALA A 105 -29.51 5.15 23.22
CA ALA A 105 -30.08 4.56 22.01
C ALA A 105 -30.86 3.26 22.26
N MET A 106 -30.99 2.82 23.51
CA MET A 106 -31.58 1.54 23.90
C MET A 106 -31.01 0.37 23.06
N LEU A 107 -29.71 0.37 22.80
CA LEU A 107 -29.02 -0.71 22.08
C LEU A 107 -28.37 -1.64 23.12
N PRO A 108 -28.86 -2.88 23.29
CA PRO A 108 -28.33 -3.79 24.29
C PRO A 108 -26.83 -4.03 24.14
N TYR A 109 -26.12 -4.14 25.26
CA TYR A 109 -24.72 -4.53 25.25
C TYR A 109 -24.35 -5.37 26.48
N THR A 110 -23.22 -6.04 26.38
CA THR A 110 -22.53 -6.70 27.50
C THR A 110 -21.11 -6.17 27.54
N LEU A 111 -20.62 -5.80 28.72
CA LEU A 111 -19.27 -5.29 28.92
C LEU A 111 -18.41 -6.34 29.62
N TYR A 112 -17.28 -6.68 29.02
CA TYR A 112 -16.21 -7.47 29.59
C TYR A 112 -15.02 -6.58 29.92
N THR A 113 -14.57 -6.60 31.18
CA THR A 113 -13.58 -5.67 31.71
C THR A 113 -12.25 -6.30 32.09
N ASP A 114 -12.11 -7.63 31.96
CA ASP A 114 -10.99 -8.37 32.55
C ASP A 114 -9.84 -8.57 31.55
N VAL A 115 -9.72 -7.67 30.57
CA VAL A 115 -8.59 -7.68 29.64
C VAL A 115 -7.32 -7.28 30.39
N VAL A 116 -6.34 -8.17 30.39
CA VAL A 116 -5.00 -7.91 30.94
C VAL A 116 -4.06 -7.39 29.86
N PRO A 117 -3.01 -6.61 30.22
CA PRO A 117 -1.95 -6.27 29.28
C PRO A 117 -1.32 -7.54 28.68
N ASN A 118 -1.15 -7.56 27.36
CA ASN A 118 -0.75 -8.75 26.58
C ASN A 118 -1.74 -9.91 26.77
N PRO A 119 -2.94 -9.82 26.16
CA PRO A 119 -3.99 -10.80 26.35
C PRO A 119 -3.55 -12.21 25.90
N ASP A 120 -4.07 -13.22 26.58
CA ASP A 120 -3.91 -14.63 26.25
C ASP A 120 -5.08 -15.16 25.38
N VAL A 121 -5.07 -16.47 25.12
CA VAL A 121 -6.03 -17.16 24.24
C VAL A 121 -7.10 -17.92 25.02
#